data_AF-A0A212CA43-F1
#
_entry.id   AF-A0A212CA43-F1
#
_cell.length_a   1.000
_cell.length_b   1.000
_cell.length_c   1.000
_cell.angle_alpha   90.00
_cell.angle_beta   90.00
_cell.angle_gamma   90.00
#
_symmetry.space_group_name_H-M   'P 1'
#
loop_
_entity.id
_entity.type
_entity.pdbx_description
1 polymer ?
#
loop_
_entity_poly.entity_id
_entity_poly.type
_entity_poly.pdbx_seq_one_letter_code
_entity_poly.pdbx_strand_id
1 'polypeptide(L)'
;VYNDAHILEKLLKDKRKELGPLPDDDDMASPKLKLIYEAVKNYTDKRGRRLSAIFLRLPSRSELPDYYLTIKKPMDMEKIRSHMMANKYQDIDSMVEDFVMMFNNACTYNEPESLIYKDALVLHKVLLETRRDLEGDEDSHVPNVTLLIQELIHNLFVSVMSHQDDEGRCYSDSLAEIPAVDPSFPNKPPLTFDIIRKNVENNRYRRLDLFQEHMFEVLERARRMNRTDSEIYEDAVELQQFFIKIRDELCKNGEILLSPALSYTTKHLHNDVEKEKKEKLPKEIEEDKLKREEEKR
;
A
#
# COMPACT_ATOMS: atom_id res chain seq x y z
N VAL A 1 -30.03 -49.35 -25.58
CA VAL A 1 -29.30 -48.67 -24.49
C VAL A 1 -27.77 -48.85 -24.58
N TYR A 2 -27.24 -49.89 -25.25
CA TYR A 2 -25.77 -50.10 -25.37
C TYR A 2 -25.13 -49.64 -26.70
N ASN A 3 -25.91 -49.26 -27.72
CA ASN A 3 -25.34 -48.79 -29.00
C ASN A 3 -24.72 -47.39 -28.90
N ASP A 4 -25.22 -46.54 -28.00
CA ASP A 4 -24.74 -45.16 -27.88
C ASP A 4 -23.36 -45.07 -27.22
N ALA A 5 -23.04 -45.96 -26.28
CA ALA A 5 -21.74 -45.95 -25.59
C ALA A 5 -20.58 -46.25 -26.54
N HIS A 6 -20.75 -47.23 -27.45
CA HIS A 6 -19.74 -47.56 -28.46
C HIS A 6 -19.58 -46.46 -29.51
N ILE A 7 -20.68 -45.81 -29.89
CA ILE A 7 -20.64 -44.66 -30.81
C ILE A 7 -19.94 -43.47 -30.15
N LEU A 8 -20.21 -43.21 -28.87
CA LEU A 8 -19.57 -42.15 -28.10
C LEU A 8 -18.07 -42.40 -27.92
N GLU A 9 -17.68 -43.63 -27.61
CA GLU A 9 -16.28 -44.02 -27.45
C GLU A 9 -15.51 -43.91 -28.77
N LYS A 10 -16.15 -44.29 -29.89
CA LYS A 10 -15.59 -44.12 -31.23
C LYS A 10 -15.44 -42.65 -31.59
N LEU A 11 -16.47 -41.83 -31.35
CA LEU A 11 -16.42 -40.37 -31.55
C LEU A 11 -15.32 -39.71 -30.73
N LEU A 12 -15.14 -40.10 -29.46
CA LEU A 12 -14.08 -39.56 -28.59
C LEU A 12 -12.69 -39.99 -29.06
N LYS A 13 -12.52 -41.23 -29.53
CA LYS A 13 -11.23 -41.71 -30.09
C LYS A 13 -10.89 -41.04 -31.42
N ASP A 14 -11.89 -40.82 -32.28
CA ASP A 14 -11.70 -40.16 -33.57
C ASP A 14 -11.40 -38.66 -33.36
N LYS A 15 -12.11 -37.98 -32.45
CA LYS A 15 -11.77 -36.60 -32.02
C LYS A 15 -10.35 -36.50 -31.44
N ARG A 16 -9.93 -37.49 -30.64
CA ARG A 16 -8.58 -37.52 -30.06
C ARG A 16 -7.49 -37.79 -31.09
N LYS A 17 -7.81 -38.44 -32.21
CA LYS A 17 -6.90 -38.58 -33.35
C LYS A 17 -6.83 -37.31 -34.20
N GLU A 18 -7.93 -36.58 -34.35
CA GLU A 18 -7.94 -35.27 -35.02
C GLU A 18 -7.20 -34.18 -34.21
N LEU A 19 -7.30 -34.21 -32.88
CA LEU A 19 -6.70 -33.21 -31.98
C LEU A 19 -5.19 -33.38 -31.76
N GLY A 20 -4.58 -34.45 -32.26
CA GLY A 20 -3.16 -34.74 -32.03
C GLY A 20 -2.83 -35.13 -30.58
N PRO A 21 -1.55 -35.36 -30.25
CA PRO A 21 -1.12 -35.46 -28.86
C PRO A 21 -1.45 -34.15 -28.13
N LEU A 22 -1.91 -34.24 -26.89
CA LEU A 22 -2.01 -33.06 -26.03
C LEU A 22 -0.63 -32.39 -26.00
N PRO A 23 -0.54 -31.06 -26.12
CA PRO A 23 0.72 -30.35 -25.91
C PRO A 23 1.29 -30.80 -24.56
N ASP A 24 2.60 -31.01 -24.49
CA ASP A 24 3.26 -31.29 -23.21
C ASP A 24 2.86 -30.18 -22.21
N ASP A 25 2.78 -30.48 -20.91
CA ASP A 25 2.42 -29.47 -19.89
C ASP A 25 3.34 -28.22 -19.99
N ASP A 26 4.56 -28.40 -20.53
CA ASP A 26 5.53 -27.34 -20.81
C ASP A 26 5.29 -26.59 -22.13
N ASP A 27 4.25 -26.86 -22.92
CA ASP A 27 3.89 -26.09 -24.13
C ASP A 27 2.65 -25.21 -23.93
N MET A 28 1.93 -25.37 -22.81
CA MET A 28 0.64 -24.70 -22.57
C MET A 28 0.74 -23.28 -21.99
N ALA A 29 1.87 -22.93 -21.37
CA ALA A 29 2.05 -21.62 -20.74
C ALA A 29 2.84 -20.66 -21.63
N SER A 30 2.35 -19.42 -21.76
CA SER A 30 3.02 -18.34 -22.48
C SER A 30 4.50 -18.21 -22.08
N PRO A 31 5.46 -18.18 -23.03
CA PRO A 31 6.89 -18.05 -22.72
C PRO A 31 7.22 -16.83 -21.85
N LYS A 32 6.50 -15.70 -22.05
CA LYS A 32 6.68 -14.50 -21.23
C LYS A 32 6.24 -14.71 -19.78
N LEU A 33 5.12 -15.41 -19.56
CA LEU A 33 4.64 -15.72 -18.21
C LEU A 33 5.62 -16.64 -17.47
N LYS A 34 6.16 -17.64 -18.16
CA LYS A 34 7.18 -18.53 -17.61
C LYS A 34 8.45 -17.79 -17.19
N LEU A 35 8.92 -16.85 -18.01
CA LEU A 35 10.11 -16.07 -17.72
C LEU A 35 9.95 -15.26 -16.42
N ILE A 36 8.80 -14.60 -16.25
CA ILE A 36 8.48 -13.87 -15.02
C ILE A 36 8.44 -14.82 -13.81
N TYR A 37 7.72 -15.93 -13.93
CA TYR A 37 7.59 -16.90 -12.85
C TYR A 37 8.95 -17.44 -12.41
N GLU A 38 9.80 -17.86 -13.36
CA GLU A 38 11.13 -18.40 -13.07
C GLU A 38 12.11 -17.33 -12.57
N ALA A 39 11.99 -16.07 -13.00
CA ALA A 39 12.79 -14.97 -12.46
C ALA A 39 12.54 -14.75 -10.98
N VAL A 40 11.27 -14.68 -10.56
CA VAL A 40 10.90 -14.55 -9.15
C VAL A 40 11.27 -15.81 -8.36
N LYS A 41 11.00 -16.99 -8.93
CA LYS A 41 11.26 -18.27 -8.27
C LYS A 41 12.75 -18.51 -8.03
N ASN A 42 13.62 -18.18 -8.98
CA ASN A 42 15.04 -18.53 -8.92
C ASN A 42 15.91 -17.40 -8.37
N TYR A 43 15.34 -16.25 -8.00
CA TYR A 43 16.09 -15.14 -7.44
C TYR A 43 16.79 -15.52 -6.12
N THR A 44 18.08 -15.17 -6.02
CA THR A 44 18.92 -15.42 -4.85
C THR A 44 19.55 -14.13 -4.33
N ASP A 45 19.70 -14.02 -3.00
CA ASP A 45 20.52 -12.95 -2.42
C ASP A 45 22.03 -13.15 -2.67
N LYS A 46 22.84 -12.20 -2.23
CA LYS A 46 24.32 -12.23 -2.32
C LYS A 46 24.96 -13.46 -1.67
N ARG A 47 24.23 -14.19 -0.82
CA ARG A 47 24.69 -15.40 -0.14
C ARG A 47 24.19 -16.67 -0.83
N GLY A 48 23.50 -16.56 -1.96
CA GLY A 48 22.93 -17.68 -2.70
C GLY A 48 21.64 -18.25 -2.10
N ARG A 49 21.04 -17.59 -1.09
CA ARG A 49 19.77 -18.04 -0.52
C ARG A 49 18.64 -17.67 -1.46
N ARG A 50 17.79 -18.65 -1.79
CA ARG A 50 16.60 -18.44 -2.62
C ARG A 50 15.46 -17.83 -1.79
N LEU A 51 15.08 -16.61 -2.11
CA LEU A 51 14.08 -15.85 -1.33
C LEU A 51 12.68 -16.43 -1.48
N SER A 52 12.36 -16.98 -2.66
CA SER A 52 11.05 -17.52 -3.00
C SER A 52 10.64 -18.75 -2.17
N ALA A 53 11.58 -19.39 -1.46
CA ALA A 53 11.38 -20.69 -0.85
C ALA A 53 10.18 -20.73 0.12
N ILE A 54 9.98 -19.67 0.90
CA ILE A 54 8.87 -19.56 1.87
C ILE A 54 7.52 -19.23 1.20
N PHE A 55 7.54 -18.72 -0.04
CA PHE A 55 6.35 -18.32 -0.80
C PHE A 55 5.83 -19.42 -1.73
N LEU A 56 6.54 -20.56 -1.82
CA LEU A 56 6.14 -21.64 -2.72
C LEU A 56 4.79 -22.23 -2.36
N ARG A 57 4.55 -22.47 -1.07
CA ARG A 57 3.33 -23.10 -0.59
C ARG A 57 2.98 -22.58 0.80
N LEU A 58 1.74 -22.14 0.98
CA LEU A 58 1.26 -21.75 2.30
C LEU A 58 1.06 -22.97 3.23
N PRO A 59 1.27 -22.82 4.54
CA PRO A 59 0.84 -23.82 5.53
C PRO A 59 -0.66 -24.07 5.40
N SER A 60 -1.13 -25.28 5.66
CA SER A 60 -2.56 -25.60 5.60
C SER A 60 -3.37 -24.86 6.67
N ARG A 61 -4.69 -24.77 6.51
CA ARG A 61 -5.59 -24.16 7.52
C ARG A 61 -5.50 -24.81 8.89
N SER A 62 -5.13 -26.09 8.97
CA SER A 62 -4.90 -26.78 10.24
C SER A 62 -3.55 -26.41 10.88
N GLU A 63 -2.54 -26.10 10.07
CA GLU A 63 -1.20 -25.77 10.56
C GLU A 63 -1.07 -24.29 10.97
N LEU A 64 -1.80 -23.39 10.31
CA LEU A 64 -1.78 -21.95 10.59
C LEU A 64 -3.17 -21.31 10.45
N PRO A 65 -4.13 -21.64 11.35
CA PRO A 65 -5.53 -21.23 11.21
C PRO A 65 -5.74 -19.72 11.27
N ASP A 66 -4.98 -19.02 12.12
CA ASP A 66 -4.99 -17.58 12.34
C ASP A 66 -4.60 -16.80 11.07
N TYR A 67 -3.65 -17.29 10.28
CA TYR A 67 -3.34 -16.70 8.96
C TYR A 67 -4.57 -16.60 8.07
N TYR A 68 -5.39 -17.65 8.04
CA TYR A 68 -6.59 -17.70 7.20
C TYR A 68 -7.79 -16.95 7.77
N LEU A 69 -7.74 -16.53 9.04
CA LEU A 69 -8.71 -15.59 9.62
C LEU A 69 -8.36 -14.15 9.22
N THR A 70 -7.07 -13.83 9.23
CA THR A 70 -6.53 -12.51 8.88
C THR A 70 -6.55 -12.26 7.37
N ILE A 71 -5.97 -13.18 6.58
CA ILE A 71 -5.79 -13.04 5.14
C ILE A 71 -6.99 -13.57 4.36
N LYS A 72 -7.68 -12.67 3.64
CA LYS A 72 -8.95 -12.98 2.94
C LYS A 72 -8.77 -13.72 1.63
N LYS A 73 -7.69 -13.45 0.89
CA LYS A 73 -7.37 -14.08 -0.40
C LYS A 73 -6.00 -14.74 -0.36
N PRO A 74 -5.85 -15.93 0.27
CA PRO A 74 -4.58 -16.65 0.30
C PRO A 74 -4.07 -16.95 -1.12
N MET A 75 -2.79 -16.68 -1.33
CA MET A 75 -2.08 -16.88 -2.60
C MET A 75 -0.65 -17.37 -2.31
N ASP A 76 -0.16 -18.30 -3.14
CA ASP A 76 1.20 -18.81 -3.12
C ASP A 76 1.69 -19.11 -4.56
N MET A 77 2.99 -19.35 -4.72
CA MET A 77 3.57 -19.56 -6.05
C MET A 77 3.14 -20.89 -6.69
N GLU A 78 2.75 -21.91 -5.92
CA GLU A 78 2.18 -23.14 -6.47
C GLU A 78 0.83 -22.88 -7.15
N LYS A 79 -0.02 -22.06 -6.53
CA LYS A 79 -1.30 -21.63 -7.10
C LYS A 79 -1.11 -20.76 -8.34
N ILE A 80 -0.16 -19.82 -8.31
CA ILE A 80 0.21 -19.00 -9.48
C ILE A 80 0.69 -19.88 -10.62
N ARG A 81 1.58 -20.85 -10.33
CA ARG A 81 2.04 -21.82 -11.34
C ARG A 81 0.89 -22.63 -11.92
N SER A 82 -0.05 -23.09 -11.08
CA SER A 82 -1.22 -23.83 -11.53
C SER A 82 -2.11 -22.98 -12.45
N HIS A 83 -2.34 -21.72 -12.12
CA HIS A 83 -3.08 -20.78 -12.97
C HIS A 83 -2.37 -20.55 -14.31
N MET A 84 -1.05 -20.37 -14.30
CA MET A 84 -0.23 -20.21 -15.50
C MET A 84 -0.31 -21.45 -16.41
N MET A 85 -0.14 -22.65 -15.87
CA MET A 85 -0.19 -23.90 -16.63
C MET A 85 -1.60 -24.22 -17.15
N ALA A 86 -2.64 -23.79 -16.43
CA ALA A 86 -4.02 -23.90 -16.86
C ALA A 86 -4.47 -22.76 -17.80
N ASN A 87 -3.53 -21.92 -18.27
CA ASN A 87 -3.76 -20.77 -19.14
C ASN A 87 -4.89 -19.84 -18.63
N LYS A 88 -4.93 -19.61 -17.31
CA LYS A 88 -5.94 -18.75 -16.66
C LYS A 88 -5.58 -17.25 -16.71
N TYR A 89 -4.34 -16.92 -17.04
CA TYR A 89 -3.90 -15.54 -17.20
C TYR A 89 -4.05 -15.12 -18.65
N GLN A 90 -4.80 -14.04 -18.89
CA GLN A 90 -5.01 -13.51 -20.25
C GLN A 90 -3.81 -12.72 -20.74
N ASP A 91 -3.07 -12.11 -19.81
CA ASP A 91 -1.92 -11.26 -20.05
C ASP A 91 -0.93 -11.35 -18.88
N ILE A 92 0.19 -10.61 -18.99
CA ILE A 92 1.21 -10.52 -17.95
C ILE A 92 0.65 -9.86 -16.68
N ASP A 93 -0.18 -8.83 -16.84
CA ASP A 93 -0.72 -8.06 -15.71
C ASP A 93 -1.57 -8.93 -14.78
N SER A 94 -2.41 -9.82 -15.34
CA SER A 94 -3.21 -10.78 -14.57
C SER A 94 -2.36 -11.69 -13.67
N MET A 95 -1.16 -12.08 -14.11
CA MET A 95 -0.25 -12.89 -13.29
C MET A 95 0.51 -12.04 -12.26
N VAL A 96 0.86 -10.81 -12.64
CA VAL A 96 1.50 -9.84 -11.74
C VAL A 96 0.57 -9.52 -10.57
N GLU A 97 -0.74 -9.36 -10.80
CA GLU A 97 -1.74 -9.15 -9.75
C GLU A 97 -1.73 -10.27 -8.70
N ASP A 98 -1.68 -11.55 -9.11
CA ASP A 98 -1.61 -12.67 -8.16
C ASP A 98 -0.29 -12.69 -7.38
N PHE A 99 0.84 -12.35 -8.01
CA PHE A 99 2.11 -12.18 -7.30
C PHE A 99 2.08 -11.02 -6.30
N VAL A 100 1.53 -9.87 -6.70
CA VAL A 100 1.35 -8.69 -5.84
C VAL A 100 0.46 -9.05 -4.65
N MET A 101 -0.64 -9.75 -4.87
CA MET A 101 -1.52 -10.26 -3.81
C MET A 101 -0.74 -11.15 -2.83
N MET A 102 0.09 -12.07 -3.31
CA MET A 102 0.93 -12.93 -2.48
C MET A 102 1.91 -12.11 -1.61
N PHE A 103 2.59 -11.11 -2.18
CA PHE A 103 3.51 -10.25 -1.41
C PHE A 103 2.78 -9.33 -0.42
N ASN A 104 1.64 -8.77 -0.80
CA ASN A 104 0.82 -7.94 0.08
C ASN A 104 0.29 -8.75 1.26
N ASN A 105 -0.16 -9.99 1.05
CA ASN A 105 -0.56 -10.89 2.12
C ASN A 105 0.59 -11.15 3.10
N ALA A 106 1.80 -11.39 2.58
CA ALA A 106 2.99 -11.58 3.40
C ALA A 106 3.32 -10.31 4.21
N CYS A 107 3.21 -9.13 3.61
CA CYS A 107 3.45 -7.86 4.30
C CYS A 107 2.33 -7.50 5.31
N THR A 108 1.11 -7.98 5.09
CA THR A 108 -0.03 -7.75 5.98
C THR A 108 0.04 -8.63 7.23
N TYR A 109 0.48 -9.88 7.08
CA TYR A 109 0.50 -10.84 8.18
C TYR A 109 1.80 -10.81 8.98
N ASN A 110 2.94 -10.50 8.36
CA ASN A 110 4.25 -10.54 9.01
C ASN A 110 4.73 -9.13 9.41
N GLU A 111 5.48 -9.04 10.51
CA GLU A 111 6.07 -7.78 10.98
C GLU A 111 7.09 -7.20 9.98
N PRO A 112 7.18 -5.86 9.84
CA PRO A 112 8.12 -5.21 8.92
C PRO A 112 9.59 -5.61 9.10
N GLU A 113 10.00 -5.91 10.33
CA GLU A 113 11.36 -6.32 10.67
C GLU A 113 11.67 -7.77 10.27
N SER A 114 10.63 -8.58 10.03
CA SER A 114 10.75 -10.00 9.73
C SER A 114 11.44 -10.27 8.39
N LEU A 115 12.10 -11.43 8.30
CA LEU A 115 12.77 -11.84 7.06
C LEU A 115 11.78 -12.04 5.90
N ILE A 116 10.60 -12.59 6.19
CA ILE A 116 9.55 -12.85 5.19
C ILE A 116 9.05 -11.53 4.58
N TYR A 117 8.81 -10.51 5.40
CA TYR A 117 8.41 -9.19 4.93
C TYR A 117 9.46 -8.59 4.00
N LYS A 118 10.74 -8.61 4.42
CA LYS A 118 11.85 -8.08 3.62
C LYS A 118 12.04 -8.85 2.31
N ASP A 119 11.94 -10.17 2.35
CA ASP A 119 12.05 -11.02 1.16
C ASP A 119 10.90 -10.75 0.17
N ALA A 120 9.67 -10.51 0.66
CA ALA A 120 8.53 -10.16 -0.18
C ALA A 120 8.77 -8.84 -0.93
N LEU A 121 9.30 -7.82 -0.27
CA LEU A 121 9.63 -6.54 -0.92
C LEU A 121 10.72 -6.69 -2.00
N VAL A 122 11.75 -7.49 -1.73
CA VAL A 122 12.83 -7.74 -2.71
C VAL A 122 12.30 -8.51 -3.91
N LEU A 123 11.52 -9.57 -3.70
CA LEU A 123 10.94 -10.35 -4.80
C LEU A 123 9.92 -9.56 -5.60
N HIS A 124 9.15 -8.68 -4.96
CA HIS A 124 8.26 -7.75 -5.65
C HIS A 124 9.05 -6.81 -6.58
N LYS A 125 10.18 -6.28 -6.12
CA LYS A 125 11.06 -5.49 -6.99
C LYS A 125 11.57 -6.29 -8.20
N VAL A 126 12.00 -7.53 -7.98
CA VAL A 126 12.48 -8.43 -9.05
C VAL A 126 11.39 -8.72 -10.08
N LEU A 127 10.15 -8.93 -9.62
CA LEU A 127 8.98 -9.11 -10.49
C LEU A 127 8.79 -7.92 -11.44
N LEU A 128 8.79 -6.70 -10.90
CA LEU A 128 8.57 -5.48 -11.66
C LEU A 128 9.71 -5.19 -12.64
N GLU A 129 10.97 -5.44 -12.23
CA GLU A 129 12.13 -5.32 -13.10
C GLU A 129 12.06 -6.32 -14.26
N THR A 130 11.71 -7.59 -13.97
CA THR A 130 11.57 -8.63 -15.00
C THR A 130 10.46 -8.31 -15.99
N ARG A 131 9.29 -7.83 -15.51
CA ARG A 131 8.20 -7.40 -16.39
C ARG A 131 8.67 -6.32 -17.35
N ARG A 132 9.31 -5.28 -16.84
CA ARG A 132 9.83 -4.16 -17.63
C ARG A 132 10.81 -4.63 -18.70
N ASP A 133 11.71 -5.55 -18.36
CA ASP A 133 12.72 -6.04 -19.31
C ASP A 133 12.09 -6.90 -20.42
N LEU A 134 10.97 -7.56 -20.17
CA LEU A 134 10.21 -8.36 -21.17
C LEU A 134 9.32 -7.52 -22.10
N GLU A 135 9.05 -6.27 -21.72
CA GLU A 135 8.26 -5.29 -22.50
C GLU A 135 9.14 -4.46 -23.45
N GLY A 136 10.44 -4.75 -23.56
CA GLY A 136 11.49 -3.97 -24.24
C GLY A 136 11.08 -3.05 -25.41
N ASP A 137 11.44 -1.77 -25.26
CA ASP A 137 11.96 -0.80 -26.24
C ASP A 137 11.21 -0.49 -27.57
N GLU A 138 9.97 -0.92 -27.78
CA GLU A 138 9.12 -0.38 -28.87
C GLU A 138 8.06 0.64 -28.41
N ASP A 139 7.94 0.89 -27.11
CA ASP A 139 7.16 2.03 -26.58
C ASP A 139 7.58 2.45 -25.16
N SER A 140 8.87 2.26 -24.81
CA SER A 140 9.36 2.42 -23.44
C SER A 140 9.51 3.87 -23.01
N HIS A 141 8.38 4.56 -22.82
CA HIS A 141 8.30 5.51 -21.73
C HIS A 141 8.29 4.67 -20.44
N VAL A 142 9.45 4.22 -19.95
CA VAL A 142 9.57 3.80 -18.55
C VAL A 142 9.12 5.02 -17.77
N PRO A 143 7.92 5.03 -17.17
CA PRO A 143 7.47 6.24 -16.54
C PRO A 143 8.46 6.48 -15.41
N ASN A 144 9.08 7.66 -15.42
CA ASN A 144 10.11 7.98 -14.47
C ASN A 144 9.47 7.90 -13.09
N VAL A 145 9.69 6.79 -12.38
CA VAL A 145 9.00 6.47 -11.12
C VAL A 145 9.23 7.58 -10.10
N THR A 146 10.39 8.25 -10.17
CA THR A 146 10.65 9.42 -9.34
C THR A 146 9.76 10.60 -9.72
N LEU A 147 9.57 10.89 -11.02
CA LEU A 147 8.61 11.91 -11.47
C LEU A 147 7.17 11.52 -11.14
N LEU A 148 6.77 10.26 -11.28
CA LEU A 148 5.42 9.80 -10.89
C LEU A 148 5.19 9.95 -9.38
N ILE A 149 6.18 9.61 -8.55
CA ILE A 149 6.08 9.82 -7.10
C ILE A 149 6.02 11.31 -6.79
N GLN A 150 6.81 12.15 -7.47
CA GLN A 150 6.79 13.59 -7.29
C GLN A 150 5.45 14.20 -7.72
N GLU A 151 4.87 13.74 -8.83
CA GLU A 151 3.55 14.15 -9.31
C GLU A 151 2.45 13.69 -8.34
N LEU A 152 2.50 12.46 -7.85
CA LEU A 152 1.58 11.96 -6.83
C LEU A 152 1.67 12.80 -5.55
N ILE A 153 2.88 13.09 -5.07
CA ILE A 153 3.10 13.92 -3.87
C ILE A 153 2.61 15.34 -4.11
N HIS A 154 2.86 15.91 -5.30
CA HIS A 154 2.40 17.25 -5.66
C HIS A 154 0.87 17.31 -5.66
N ASN A 155 0.21 16.37 -6.33
CA ASN A 155 -1.25 16.29 -6.39
C ASN A 155 -1.84 16.08 -5.00
N LEU A 156 -1.28 15.16 -4.20
CA LEU A 156 -1.73 14.92 -2.83
C LEU A 156 -1.57 16.18 -1.96
N PHE A 157 -0.44 16.88 -2.05
CA PHE A 157 -0.22 18.14 -1.34
C PHE A 157 -1.25 19.19 -1.74
N VAL A 158 -1.41 19.44 -3.05
CA VAL A 158 -2.36 20.44 -3.57
C VAL A 158 -3.78 20.10 -3.11
N SER A 159 -4.23 18.85 -3.25
CA SER A 159 -5.56 18.43 -2.81
C SER A 159 -5.80 18.69 -1.34
N VAL A 160 -4.83 18.37 -0.47
CA VAL A 160 -4.96 18.58 0.97
C VAL A 160 -4.97 20.08 1.32
N MET A 161 -4.11 20.88 0.69
CA MET A 161 -4.07 22.32 0.93
C MET A 161 -5.28 23.08 0.35
N SER A 162 -5.99 22.50 -0.62
CA SER A 162 -7.20 23.07 -1.20
C SER A 162 -8.48 22.41 -0.67
N HIS A 163 -8.39 21.56 0.36
CA HIS A 163 -9.58 20.94 0.95
C HIS A 163 -10.40 22.00 1.68
N GLN A 164 -11.70 22.07 1.35
CA GLN A 164 -12.60 23.14 1.77
C GLN A 164 -13.81 22.58 2.52
N ASP A 165 -14.34 23.39 3.44
CA ASP A 165 -15.64 23.14 4.05
C ASP A 165 -16.80 23.58 3.14
N ASP A 166 -18.03 23.42 3.64
CA ASP A 166 -19.26 23.76 2.91
C ASP A 166 -19.38 25.27 2.61
N GLU A 167 -18.61 26.12 3.30
CA GLU A 167 -18.57 27.57 3.09
C GLU A 167 -17.44 28.01 2.15
N GLY A 168 -16.62 27.06 1.68
CA GLY A 168 -15.49 27.31 0.78
C GLY A 168 -14.22 27.78 1.48
N ARG A 169 -14.14 27.71 2.81
CA ARG A 169 -12.93 28.02 3.59
C ARG A 169 -11.99 26.81 3.53
N CYS A 170 -10.70 27.06 3.28
CA CYS A 170 -9.72 25.98 3.28
C CYS A 170 -9.39 25.60 4.73
N TYR A 171 -9.49 24.32 5.08
CA TYR A 171 -9.14 23.83 6.43
C TYR A 171 -7.68 24.17 6.81
N SER A 172 -6.78 24.31 5.84
CA SER A 172 -5.39 24.69 6.09
C SER A 172 -5.21 26.12 6.60
N ASP A 173 -6.19 26.98 6.41
CA ASP A 173 -6.08 28.40 6.72
C ASP A 173 -5.99 28.63 8.24
N SER A 174 -6.74 27.86 9.04
CA SER A 174 -6.67 27.95 10.52
C SER A 174 -5.31 27.48 11.08
N LEU A 175 -4.55 26.69 10.31
CA LEU A 175 -3.23 26.19 10.70
C LEU A 175 -2.07 27.12 10.29
N ALA A 176 -2.33 28.23 9.60
CA ALA A 176 -1.28 29.11 9.05
C ALA A 176 -0.36 29.71 10.12
N GLU A 177 -0.88 29.95 11.33
CA GLU A 177 -0.15 30.59 12.43
C GLU A 177 0.54 29.60 13.38
N ILE A 178 0.47 28.29 13.11
CA ILE A 178 1.13 27.28 13.94
C ILE A 178 2.65 27.47 13.90
N PRO A 179 3.32 27.64 15.06
CA PRO A 179 4.77 27.78 15.12
C PRO A 179 5.50 26.62 14.45
N ALA A 180 6.63 26.89 13.80
CA ALA A 180 7.43 25.88 13.10
C ALA A 180 8.05 24.83 14.03
N VAL A 181 8.15 25.12 15.32
CA VAL A 181 8.72 24.25 16.36
C VAL A 181 7.78 24.23 17.56
N ASP A 182 7.54 23.05 18.10
CA ASP A 182 6.82 22.88 19.37
C ASP A 182 7.79 23.20 20.52
N PRO A 183 7.48 24.17 21.40
CA PRO A 183 8.32 24.47 22.56
C PRO A 183 8.56 23.27 23.49
N SER A 184 7.66 22.30 23.50
CA SER A 184 7.78 21.05 24.27
C SER A 184 8.79 20.07 23.66
N PHE A 185 9.12 20.25 22.38
CA PHE A 185 10.05 19.40 21.62
C PHE A 185 11.07 20.23 20.83
N PRO A 186 11.94 21.01 21.50
CA PRO A 186 12.80 22.02 20.87
C PRO A 186 13.87 21.43 19.95
N ASN A 187 14.15 20.13 20.07
CA ASN A 187 15.16 19.44 19.25
C ASN A 187 14.62 18.99 17.88
N LYS A 188 13.30 19.06 17.64
CA LYS A 188 12.74 18.74 16.33
C LYS A 188 13.07 19.84 15.33
N PRO A 189 13.41 19.49 14.07
CA PRO A 189 13.68 20.48 13.05
C PRO A 189 12.41 21.32 12.77
N PRO A 190 12.57 22.62 12.45
CA PRO A 190 11.44 23.46 12.10
C PRO A 190 10.76 22.96 10.83
N LEU A 191 9.44 22.85 10.86
CA LEU A 191 8.65 22.34 9.75
C LEU A 191 7.30 23.06 9.70
N THR A 192 6.88 23.54 8.53
CA THR A 192 5.57 24.17 8.31
C THR A 192 5.03 23.74 6.95
N PHE A 193 3.75 24.00 6.65
CA PHE A 193 3.22 23.75 5.31
C PHE A 193 3.97 24.51 4.22
N ASP A 194 4.49 25.71 4.49
CA ASP A 194 5.31 26.45 3.52
C ASP A 194 6.67 25.79 3.27
N ILE A 195 7.30 25.22 4.30
CA ILE A 195 8.55 24.45 4.13
C ILE A 195 8.26 23.18 3.33
N ILE A 196 7.15 22.50 3.63
CA ILE A 196 6.72 21.31 2.88
C ILE A 196 6.42 21.68 1.42
N ARG A 197 5.66 22.76 1.16
CA ARG A 197 5.38 23.29 -0.17
C ARG A 197 6.66 23.51 -0.96
N LYS A 198 7.63 24.24 -0.39
CA LYS A 198 8.94 24.47 -1.03
C LYS A 198 9.66 23.15 -1.34
N ASN A 199 9.58 22.15 -0.46
CA ASN A 199 10.19 20.84 -0.71
C ASN A 199 9.46 20.06 -1.83
N VAL A 200 8.13 20.18 -1.92
CA VAL A 200 7.34 19.60 -3.03
C VAL A 200 7.69 20.29 -4.35
N GLU A 201 7.65 21.63 -4.41
CA GLU A 201 7.96 22.43 -5.61
C GLU A 201 9.40 22.20 -6.12
N ASN A 202 10.35 22.03 -5.21
CA ASN A 202 11.75 21.74 -5.54
C ASN A 202 12.04 20.23 -5.68
N ASN A 203 11.01 19.38 -5.78
CA ASN A 203 11.16 17.94 -6.03
C ASN A 203 12.06 17.21 -5.01
N ARG A 204 12.05 17.68 -3.75
CA ARG A 204 12.91 17.16 -2.67
C ARG A 204 12.39 15.87 -2.06
N TYR A 205 11.09 15.64 -2.11
CA TYR A 205 10.50 14.36 -1.70
C TYR A 205 10.61 13.34 -2.82
N ARG A 206 11.31 12.23 -2.53
CA ARG A 206 11.42 11.06 -3.42
C ARG A 206 10.65 9.84 -2.91
N ARG A 207 10.05 9.97 -1.73
CA ARG A 207 9.31 8.90 -1.05
C ARG A 207 8.05 9.47 -0.43
N LEU A 208 6.95 8.77 -0.62
CA LEU A 208 5.63 9.15 -0.10
C LEU A 208 5.56 9.06 1.43
N ASP A 209 6.23 8.08 2.04
CA ASP A 209 6.24 7.90 3.49
C ASP A 209 6.92 9.06 4.23
N LEU A 210 8.04 9.56 3.71
CA LEU A 210 8.70 10.75 4.25
C LEU A 210 7.83 12.02 4.12
N PHE A 211 7.15 12.17 2.98
CA PHE A 211 6.23 13.29 2.79
C PHE A 211 5.04 13.21 3.77
N GLN A 212 4.47 12.01 3.95
CA GLN A 212 3.41 11.77 4.92
C GLN A 212 3.87 12.08 6.34
N GLU A 213 5.05 11.62 6.76
CA GLU A 213 5.61 11.90 8.08
C GLU A 213 5.70 13.41 8.34
N HIS A 214 6.15 14.18 7.36
CA HIS A 214 6.23 15.64 7.46
C HIS A 214 4.86 16.32 7.54
N MET A 215 3.90 15.89 6.72
CA MET A 215 2.53 16.42 6.80
C MET A 215 1.89 16.10 8.15
N PHE A 216 2.06 14.87 8.64
CA PHE A 216 1.51 14.44 9.92
C PHE A 216 2.17 15.15 11.10
N GLU A 217 3.48 15.42 11.07
CA GLU A 217 4.13 16.19 12.13
C GLU A 217 3.54 17.60 12.29
N VAL A 218 3.21 18.29 11.19
CA VAL A 218 2.58 19.62 11.25
C VAL A 218 1.17 19.53 11.83
N LEU A 219 0.36 18.57 11.37
CA LEU A 219 -1.02 18.36 11.82
C LEU A 219 -1.09 17.91 13.28
N GLU A 220 -0.27 16.95 13.67
CA GLU A 220 -0.17 16.47 15.05
C GLU A 220 0.37 17.56 15.97
N ARG A 221 1.30 18.40 15.51
CA ARG A 221 1.77 19.54 16.32
C ARG A 221 0.66 20.54 16.54
N ALA A 222 -0.14 20.85 15.52
CA ALA A 222 -1.31 21.70 15.67
C ALA A 222 -2.27 21.14 16.74
N ARG A 223 -2.53 19.82 16.71
CA ARG A 223 -3.35 19.17 17.73
C ARG A 223 -2.73 19.18 19.12
N ARG A 224 -1.43 18.89 19.27
CA ARG A 224 -0.74 18.93 20.57
C ARG A 224 -0.85 20.31 21.23
N MET A 225 -0.67 21.38 20.45
CA MET A 225 -0.61 22.75 20.93
C MET A 225 -1.96 23.41 21.20
N ASN A 226 -3.06 22.87 20.65
CA ASN A 226 -4.38 23.51 20.72
C ASN A 226 -5.39 22.63 21.44
N ARG A 227 -6.45 23.24 21.99
CA ARG A 227 -7.46 22.50 22.75
C ARG A 227 -8.32 21.63 21.85
N THR A 228 -8.89 20.56 22.41
CA THR A 228 -9.70 19.60 21.65
C THR A 228 -10.99 20.19 21.07
N ASP A 229 -11.46 21.32 21.60
CA ASP A 229 -12.64 22.07 21.16
C ASP A 229 -12.30 23.24 20.21
N SER A 230 -11.02 23.42 19.86
CA SER A 230 -10.58 24.49 18.96
C SER A 230 -10.75 24.12 17.49
N GLU A 231 -11.05 25.13 16.66
CA GLU A 231 -11.12 24.99 15.19
C GLU A 231 -9.83 24.38 14.64
N ILE A 232 -8.66 24.85 15.09
CA ILE A 232 -7.35 24.34 14.68
C ILE A 232 -7.20 22.84 14.93
N TYR A 233 -7.70 22.34 16.07
CA TYR A 233 -7.60 20.92 16.40
C TYR A 233 -8.47 20.07 15.47
N GLU A 234 -9.73 20.46 15.29
CA GLU A 234 -10.68 19.73 14.45
C GLU A 234 -10.27 19.80 12.96
N ASP A 235 -9.85 20.97 12.47
CA ASP A 235 -9.33 21.14 11.10
C ASP A 235 -8.06 20.29 10.88
N ALA A 236 -7.19 20.15 11.89
CA ALA A 236 -6.02 19.28 11.81
C ALA A 236 -6.38 17.78 11.78
N VAL A 237 -7.45 17.35 12.46
CA VAL A 237 -7.98 15.97 12.35
C VAL A 237 -8.55 15.74 10.96
N GLU A 238 -9.39 16.66 10.47
CA GLU A 238 -10.04 16.57 9.16
C GLU A 238 -9.01 16.51 8.03
N LEU A 239 -8.01 17.40 8.03
CA LEU A 239 -6.93 17.39 7.03
C LEU A 239 -6.12 16.07 7.07
N GLN A 240 -5.87 15.49 8.24
CA GLN A 240 -5.14 14.22 8.33
C GLN A 240 -5.99 13.05 7.82
N GLN A 241 -7.29 13.05 8.11
CA GLN A 241 -8.24 12.06 7.60
C GLN A 241 -8.39 12.17 6.08
N PHE A 242 -8.53 13.39 5.56
CA PHE A 242 -8.60 13.67 4.13
C PHE A 242 -7.30 13.27 3.41
N PHE A 243 -6.13 13.57 3.97
CA PHE A 243 -4.84 13.13 3.46
C PHE A 243 -4.80 11.60 3.27
N ILE A 244 -5.19 10.84 4.30
CA ILE A 244 -5.19 9.36 4.24
C ILE A 244 -6.11 8.87 3.12
N LYS A 245 -7.31 9.43 3.02
CA LYS A 245 -8.28 9.08 1.98
C LYS A 245 -7.73 9.32 0.58
N ILE A 246 -7.24 10.53 0.29
CA ILE A 246 -6.72 10.88 -1.04
C ILE A 246 -5.45 10.08 -1.36
N ARG A 247 -4.56 9.87 -0.38
CA ARG A 247 -3.38 9.02 -0.54
C ARG A 247 -3.77 7.60 -0.97
N ASP A 248 -4.73 6.99 -0.29
CA ASP A 248 -5.17 5.62 -0.56
C ASP A 248 -5.86 5.52 -1.93
N GLU A 249 -6.67 6.52 -2.30
CA GLU A 249 -7.26 6.62 -3.64
C GLU A 249 -6.20 6.74 -4.73
N LEU A 250 -5.21 7.65 -4.57
CA LEU A 250 -4.13 7.85 -5.53
C LEU A 250 -3.20 6.64 -5.65
N CYS A 251 -2.97 5.91 -4.55
CA CYS A 251 -2.18 4.68 -4.56
C CYS A 251 -3.01 3.46 -5.00
N LYS A 252 -4.32 3.62 -5.27
CA LYS A 252 -5.30 2.53 -5.44
C LYS A 252 -5.15 1.45 -4.36
N ASN A 253 -5.13 1.85 -3.10
CA ASN A 253 -4.94 0.94 -1.95
C ASN A 253 -3.68 0.06 -2.05
N GLY A 254 -2.62 0.54 -2.71
CA GLY A 254 -1.37 -0.18 -2.89
C GLY A 254 -1.25 -0.95 -4.22
N GLU A 255 -2.26 -0.89 -5.09
CA GLU A 255 -2.18 -1.47 -6.45
C GLU A 255 -1.22 -0.69 -7.35
N ILE A 256 -1.18 0.63 -7.24
CA ILE A 256 -0.29 1.49 -8.05
C ILE A 256 1.07 1.69 -7.39
N LEU A 257 1.07 1.92 -6.07
CA LEU A 257 2.29 2.22 -5.32
C LEU A 257 2.21 1.60 -3.93
N LEU A 258 3.04 0.59 -3.67
CA LEU A 258 3.24 0.07 -2.33
C LEU A 258 4.22 0.99 -1.58
N SER A 259 3.77 1.59 -0.49
CA SER A 259 4.55 2.50 0.34
C SER A 259 4.33 2.19 1.82
N PRO A 260 5.36 2.25 2.69
CA PRO A 260 5.19 2.16 4.14
C PRO A 260 4.16 3.16 4.68
N ALA A 261 3.95 4.27 3.97
CA ALA A 261 2.90 5.25 4.23
C ALA A 261 1.51 4.62 4.44
N LEU A 262 1.17 3.60 3.64
CA LEU A 262 -0.14 2.93 3.63
C LEU A 262 -0.41 2.10 4.90
N SER A 263 0.62 1.81 5.70
CA SER A 263 0.44 1.09 6.98
C SER A 263 -0.35 1.90 8.00
N TYR A 264 -0.31 3.23 7.92
CA TYR A 264 -1.10 4.12 8.75
C TYR A 264 -2.47 4.37 8.09
N THR A 265 -3.54 3.90 8.72
CA THR A 265 -4.90 3.89 8.16
C THR A 265 -5.81 4.85 8.92
N THR A 266 -7.01 5.12 8.40
CA THR A 266 -8.02 5.92 9.10
C THR A 266 -8.37 5.35 10.49
N LYS A 267 -8.28 4.03 10.65
CA LYS A 267 -8.49 3.38 11.96
C LYS A 267 -7.37 3.73 12.95
N HIS A 268 -6.13 3.82 12.48
CA HIS A 268 -5.01 4.26 13.31
C HIS A 268 -5.21 5.72 13.74
N LEU A 269 -5.58 6.61 12.80
CA LEU A 269 -5.91 8.01 13.12
C LEU A 269 -7.01 8.11 14.17
N HIS A 270 -8.12 7.39 13.98
CA HIS A 270 -9.23 7.42 14.92
C HIS A 270 -8.80 7.00 16.34
N ASN A 271 -8.03 5.91 16.46
CA ASN A 271 -7.52 5.46 17.76
C ASN A 271 -6.58 6.49 18.41
N ASP A 272 -5.71 7.12 17.63
CA ASP A 272 -4.76 8.12 18.12
C ASP A 272 -5.48 9.39 18.59
N VAL A 273 -6.48 9.86 17.84
CA VAL A 273 -7.30 11.04 18.20
C VAL A 273 -8.13 10.76 19.44
N GLU A 274 -8.76 9.58 19.56
CA GLU A 274 -9.51 9.19 20.76
C GLU A 274 -8.61 9.13 22.00
N LYS A 275 -7.40 8.58 21.85
CA LYS A 275 -6.40 8.57 22.92
C LYS A 275 -5.99 9.99 23.32
N GLU A 276 -5.73 10.86 22.35
CA GLU A 276 -5.38 12.26 22.58
C GLU A 276 -6.51 13.01 23.31
N LYS A 277 -7.76 12.87 22.85
CA LYS A 277 -8.94 13.47 23.51
C LYS A 277 -9.08 12.99 24.95
N LYS A 278 -8.88 11.69 25.21
CA LYS A 278 -8.94 11.11 26.56
C LYS A 278 -7.86 11.67 27.50
N GLU A 279 -6.68 12.01 26.98
CA GLU A 279 -5.58 12.59 27.76
C GLU A 279 -5.73 14.11 28.00
N LYS A 280 -6.33 14.84 27.06
CA LYS A 280 -6.45 16.31 27.10
C LYS A 280 -7.70 16.79 27.82
N LEU A 281 -8.85 16.18 27.56
CA LEU A 281 -10.15 16.65 28.04
C LEU A 281 -10.23 16.84 29.57
N PRO A 282 -9.68 15.94 30.42
CA PRO A 282 -9.69 16.16 31.87
C PRO A 282 -8.89 17.40 32.30
N LYS A 283 -7.78 17.70 31.61
CA LYS A 283 -6.94 18.87 31.91
C LYS A 283 -7.64 20.15 31.48
N GLU A 284 -8.25 20.13 30.29
CA GLU A 284 -9.02 21.24 29.74
C GLU A 284 -10.22 21.62 30.64
N ILE A 285 -10.94 20.62 31.16
CA ILE A 285 -12.03 20.82 32.12
C ILE A 285 -11.53 21.45 33.43
N GLU A 286 -10.37 21.03 33.92
CA GLU A 286 -9.80 21.57 35.15
C GLU A 286 -9.30 23.01 34.98
N GLU A 287 -8.68 23.33 33.84
CA GLU A 287 -8.33 24.70 33.45
C GLU A 287 -9.56 25.62 33.41
N ASP A 288 -10.67 25.13 32.86
CA ASP A 288 -11.92 25.91 32.79
C ASP A 288 -12.53 26.15 34.17
N LYS A 289 -12.42 25.17 35.09
CA LYS A 289 -12.83 25.38 36.49
C LYS A 289 -11.97 26.44 37.17
N LEU A 290 -10.65 26.35 37.03
CA LEU A 290 -9.72 27.29 37.65
C LEU A 290 -9.97 28.72 37.15
N LYS A 291 -10.15 28.91 35.84
CA LYS A 291 -10.51 30.22 35.27
C LYS A 291 -11.82 30.77 35.84
N ARG A 292 -12.86 29.93 35.97
CA ARG A 292 -14.14 30.34 36.57
C ARG A 292 -14.03 30.67 38.06
N GLU A 293 -13.07 30.08 38.79
CA GLU A 293 -12.81 30.42 40.19
C GLU A 293 -12.03 31.73 40.32
N GLU A 294 -11.09 32.01 39.41
CA GLU A 294 -10.37 33.28 39.34
C GLU A 294 -11.29 34.45 38.99
N GLU A 295 -12.20 34.28 38.03
CA GLU A 295 -13.18 35.31 37.65
C GLU A 295 -14.19 35.65 38.77
N LYS A 296 -14.33 34.78 39.77
CA LYS A 296 -15.21 34.99 40.94
C LYS A 296 -14.52 35.69 42.10
N ARG A 297 -13.20 35.88 42.06
CA ARG A 297 -12.41 36.55 43.10
C ARG A 297 -12.22 38.02 42.78
#